data_AF-A0A0G1N3G7-F1
#
_entry.id   AF-A0A0G1N3G7-F1
#
_cell.length_a   1.000
_cell.length_b   1.000
_cell.length_c   1.000
_cell.angle_alpha   90.00
_cell.angle_beta   90.00
_cell.angle_gamma   90.00
#
_symmetry.space_group_name_H-M   'P 1'
#
loop_
_entity.id
_entity.type
_entity.pdbx_description
1 polymer ?
#
loop_
_entity_poly.entity_id
_entity_poly.type
_entity_poly.pdbx_seq_one_letter_code
_entity_poly.pdbx_strand_id
1 'polypeptide(L)'
;MTASTPKKTVFINKEKRVNSELFDEIRLTKGLSRFQLALEVELSPQTVRRVLVLDGDPRPSTVKKVGEFLGIPAKDWYTKRTIAI
;
A
#
# COMPACT_ATOMS: atom_id res chain seq x y z
N MET A 1 -34.17 -14.25 17.99
CA MET A 1 -32.83 -14.79 17.66
C MET A 1 -31.99 -13.66 17.09
N THR A 2 -31.10 -13.05 17.87
CA THR A 2 -30.26 -11.93 17.43
C THR A 2 -28.95 -12.48 16.89
N ALA A 3 -28.72 -12.31 15.58
CA ALA A 3 -27.50 -12.74 14.91
C ALA A 3 -26.29 -11.97 15.47
N SER A 4 -25.37 -12.70 16.13
CA SER A 4 -24.08 -12.19 16.56
C SER A 4 -23.24 -11.86 15.32
N THR A 5 -23.04 -10.58 15.03
CA THR A 5 -22.13 -10.14 13.97
C THR A 5 -20.71 -10.55 14.37
N PRO A 6 -19.96 -11.31 13.53
CA PRO A 6 -18.60 -11.67 13.87
C PRO A 6 -17.75 -10.39 13.91
N LYS A 7 -17.23 -10.05 15.10
CA LYS A 7 -16.27 -8.97 15.28
C LYS A 7 -15.02 -9.33 14.47
N LYS A 8 -14.89 -8.73 13.28
CA LYS A 8 -13.63 -8.78 12.52
C LYS A 8 -12.57 -8.06 13.34
N THR A 9 -11.64 -8.83 13.90
CA THR A 9 -10.43 -8.29 14.52
C THR A 9 -9.59 -7.68 13.41
N VAL A 10 -9.74 -6.37 13.17
CA VAL A 10 -8.87 -5.63 12.26
C VAL A 10 -7.59 -5.32 13.03
N PHE A 11 -6.53 -6.08 12.77
CA PHE A 11 -5.18 -5.70 13.17
C PHE A 11 -4.75 -4.51 12.31
N ILE A 12 -5.20 -3.30 12.68
CA ILE A 12 -4.66 -2.07 12.08
C ILE A 12 -3.27 -1.91 12.67
N ASN A 13 -2.26 -2.36 11.93
CA ASN A 13 -0.86 -2.02 12.20
C ASN A 13 -0.69 -0.52 11.89
N LYS A 14 -1.27 0.35 12.73
CA LYS A 14 -1.27 1.83 12.61
C LYS A 14 0.14 2.41 12.53
N GLU A 15 1.14 1.59 12.88
CA GLU A 15 2.55 1.94 12.96
C GLU A 15 3.28 1.85 11.61
N LYS A 16 2.78 1.06 10.65
CA LYS A 16 3.44 0.84 9.35
C LYS A 16 2.73 1.62 8.25
N ARG A 17 2.87 2.96 8.25
CA ARG A 17 2.44 3.76 7.10
C ARG A 17 3.30 3.42 5.89
N VAL A 18 2.65 3.19 4.75
CA VAL A 18 3.34 2.95 3.46
C VAL A 18 4.05 4.23 3.04
N ASN A 19 5.23 4.08 2.43
CA ASN A 19 5.94 5.20 1.82
C ASN A 19 5.30 5.59 0.47
N SER A 20 4.07 6.09 0.50
CA SER A 20 3.26 6.35 -0.69
C SER A 20 3.92 7.32 -1.67
N GLU A 21 4.69 8.28 -1.17
CA GLU A 21 5.44 9.24 -1.98
C GLU A 21 6.52 8.54 -2.82
N LEU A 22 7.32 7.67 -2.20
CA LEU A 22 8.33 6.88 -2.92
C LEU A 22 7.68 5.99 -4.00
N PHE A 23 6.55 5.37 -3.68
CA PHE A 23 5.83 4.56 -4.67
C PHE A 23 5.33 5.40 -5.86
N ASP A 24 4.81 6.60 -5.60
CA ASP A 24 4.30 7.47 -6.67
C ASP A 24 5.45 8.06 -7.51
N GLU A 25 6.57 8.42 -6.88
CA GLU A 25 7.79 8.88 -7.54
C GLU A 25 8.35 7.80 -8.48
N ILE A 26 8.57 6.57 -7.98
CA ILE A 26 9.08 5.47 -8.80
C ILE A 26 8.09 5.10 -9.91
N ARG A 27 6.78 5.15 -9.66
CA ARG A 27 5.78 4.96 -10.71
C ARG A 27 5.92 6.01 -11.82
N LEU A 28 6.09 7.28 -11.45
CA LEU A 28 6.22 8.39 -12.41
C LEU A 28 7.52 8.32 -13.21
N THR A 29 8.64 7.94 -12.59
CA THR A 29 9.91 7.73 -13.31
C THR A 29 9.84 6.61 -14.34
N LYS A 30 9.01 5.59 -14.10
CA LYS A 30 8.70 4.53 -15.07
C LYS A 30 7.66 4.93 -16.14
N GLY A 31 7.15 6.17 -16.11
CA GLY A 31 6.16 6.66 -17.07
C GLY A 31 4.78 5.99 -16.95
N LEU A 32 4.51 5.30 -15.83
CA LEU A 32 3.28 4.54 -15.66
C LEU A 32 2.17 5.44 -15.11
N SER A 33 1.01 5.47 -15.75
CA SER A 33 -0.21 5.99 -15.11
C SER A 33 -0.66 5.07 -13.97
N ARG A 34 -1.51 5.57 -13.06
CA ARG A 34 -2.10 4.75 -11.98
C ARG A 34 -2.91 3.58 -12.52
N PHE A 35 -3.57 3.77 -13.65
CA PHE A 35 -4.36 2.74 -14.32
C PHE A 35 -3.47 1.67 -14.96
N GLN A 36 -2.41 2.08 -15.67
CA GLN A 36 -1.42 1.14 -16.22
C GLN A 36 -0.77 0.32 -15.12
N LEU A 37 -0.33 0.95 -14.02
CA LEU A 37 0.21 0.21 -12.87
C LEU A 37 -0.77 -0.84 -12.37
N ALA A 38 -2.06 -0.50 -12.25
CA ALA A 38 -3.10 -1.43 -11.82
C ALA A 38 -3.29 -2.63 -12.77
N LEU A 39 -3.17 -2.41 -14.08
CA LEU A 39 -3.18 -3.50 -15.06
C LEU A 39 -1.96 -4.41 -14.90
N GLU A 40 -0.76 -3.83 -14.82
CA GLU A 40 0.50 -4.56 -14.71
C GLU A 40 0.58 -5.42 -13.43
N VAL A 41 0.08 -4.89 -12.31
CA VAL A 41 0.03 -5.63 -11.04
C VAL A 41 -1.25 -6.45 -10.88
N GLU A 42 -2.13 -6.51 -11.89
CA GLU A 42 -3.41 -7.23 -11.88
C GLU A 42 -4.24 -6.94 -10.61
N LEU A 43 -4.35 -5.66 -10.25
CA LEU A 43 -5.11 -5.20 -9.10
C LEU A 43 -6.13 -4.16 -9.55
N SER A 44 -7.20 -4.00 -8.75
CA SER A 44 -8.15 -2.92 -9.05
C SER A 44 -7.45 -1.55 -8.91
N PRO A 45 -7.81 -0.55 -9.75
CA PRO A 45 -7.26 0.81 -9.63
C PRO A 45 -7.46 1.42 -8.23
N GLN A 46 -8.57 1.08 -7.56
CA GLN A 46 -8.84 1.52 -6.18
C GLN A 46 -7.86 0.91 -5.19
N THR A 47 -7.50 -0.37 -5.36
CA THR A 47 -6.53 -1.06 -4.52
C THR A 47 -5.12 -0.48 -4.69
N VAL A 48 -4.71 -0.18 -5.92
CA VAL A 48 -3.43 0.49 -6.19
C VAL A 48 -3.42 1.91 -5.64
N ARG A 49 -4.53 2.65 -5.79
CA ARG A 49 -4.65 4.01 -5.24
C ARG A 49 -4.39 4.05 -3.73
N ARG A 50 -4.78 3.03 -2.98
CA ARG A 50 -4.52 2.94 -1.53
C ARG A 50 -3.03 2.88 -1.18
N VAL A 51 -2.18 2.38 -2.08
CA VAL A 51 -0.72 2.39 -1.91
C VAL A 51 -0.13 3.76 -2.21
N LEU A 52 -0.67 4.45 -3.21
CA LEU A 52 -0.16 5.72 -3.73
C LEU A 52 -0.66 6.97 -3.00
N VAL A 53 -1.60 6.84 -2.06
CA VAL A 53 -2.19 7.95 -1.33
C VAL A 53 -1.87 7.81 0.15
N LEU A 54 -1.47 8.92 0.77
CA LEU A 54 -1.30 9.01 2.22
C LEU A 54 -2.59 8.53 2.92
N ASP A 55 -2.45 7.68 3.93
CA ASP A 55 -3.57 7.11 4.70
C ASP A 55 -4.53 6.18 3.92
N GLY A 56 -4.12 5.65 2.76
CA GLY A 56 -4.93 4.71 1.99
C GLY A 56 -5.14 3.31 2.62
N ASP A 57 -4.43 2.98 3.70
CA ASP A 57 -4.47 1.71 4.43
C ASP A 57 -4.54 0.46 3.52
N PRO A 58 -3.55 0.26 2.63
CA PRO A 58 -3.51 -0.91 1.75
C PRO A 58 -3.14 -2.16 2.54
N ARG A 59 -3.63 -3.33 2.08
CA ARG A 59 -3.20 -4.61 2.66
C ARG A 59 -1.69 -4.81 2.42
N PRO A 60 -0.94 -5.43 3.36
CA PRO A 60 0.50 -5.69 3.17
C PRO A 60 0.82 -6.48 1.89
N SER A 61 -0.05 -7.43 1.49
CA SER A 61 0.10 -8.17 0.23
C SER A 61 0.02 -7.26 -1.00
N THR A 62 -0.81 -6.22 -0.96
CA THR A 62 -0.90 -5.21 -2.01
C THR A 62 0.38 -4.39 -2.09
N VAL A 63 0.90 -3.93 -0.95
CA VAL A 63 2.15 -3.16 -0.89
C VAL A 63 3.31 -3.98 -1.45
N LYS A 64 3.38 -5.26 -1.07
CA LYS A 64 4.36 -6.21 -1.60
C LYS A 64 4.29 -6.32 -3.13
N LYS A 65 3.11 -6.63 -3.69
CA LYS A 65 2.95 -6.83 -5.15
C LYS A 65 3.34 -5.57 -5.93
N VAL A 66 2.90 -4.40 -5.48
CA VAL A 66 3.24 -3.12 -6.12
C VAL A 66 4.72 -2.77 -5.95
N GLY A 67 5.29 -3.00 -4.76
CA GLY A 67 6.68 -2.68 -4.45
C GLY A 67 7.66 -3.53 -5.24
N GLU A 68 7.38 -4.83 -5.36
CA GLU A 68 8.16 -5.77 -6.19
C GLU A 68 8.14 -5.37 -7.66
N PHE A 69 6.96 -5.05 -8.21
CA PHE A 69 6.83 -4.59 -9.60
C PHE A 69 7.58 -3.26 -9.85
N LEU A 70 7.49 -2.33 -8.91
CA LEU A 70 8.21 -1.06 -9.00
C LEU A 70 9.73 -1.22 -8.74
N GLY A 71 10.19 -2.36 -8.23
CA GLY A 71 11.59 -2.61 -7.91
C GLY A 71 12.06 -1.90 -6.63
N ILE A 72 11.13 -1.56 -5.75
CA ILE A 72 11.42 -0.88 -4.48
C ILE A 72 11.89 -1.94 -3.46
N PRO A 73 13.04 -1.77 -2.81
CA PRO A 73 13.48 -2.69 -1.76
C PRO A 73 12.49 -2.76 -0.60
N ALA A 74 12.27 -3.96 -0.05
CA ALA A 74 11.28 -4.18 1.02
C ALA A 74 11.49 -3.31 2.28
N LYS A 75 12.75 -2.94 2.56
CA LYS A 75 13.14 -2.04 3.65
C LYS A 75 12.59 -0.61 3.52
N ASP A 76 12.20 -0.22 2.31
CA ASP A 76 11.77 1.15 1.97
C ASP A 76 10.25 1.22 1.70
N TRP A 77 9.53 0.08 1.78
CA TRP A 77 8.09 0.03 1.54
C TRP A 77 7.25 0.81 2.56
N TYR A 78 7.76 0.89 3.79
CA TYR A 78 7.09 1.54 4.90
C TYR A 78 7.98 2.65 5.45
N THR A 79 7.36 3.77 5.84
CA THR A 79 8.08 4.88 6.44
C THR A 79 8.68 4.43 7.77
N LYS A 80 9.99 4.63 7.94
CA LYS A 80 10.64 4.45 9.24
C LYS A 80 10.19 5.58 10.16
N ARG A 81 9.33 5.31 11.14
CA ARG A 81 9.12 6.27 12.22
C ARG A 81 10.34 6.25 13.12
N THR A 82 11.08 7.35 13.14
CA THR A 82 11.95 7.67 14.27
C THR A 82 11.01 7.94 15.44
N ILE A 83 10.86 6.97 16.34
CA ILE A 83 10.26 7.23 17.63
C ILE A 83 11.33 8.01 18.37
N ALA A 84 11.15 9.34 18.52
CA ALA A 84 11.90 10.07 19.52
C ALA A 84 11.48 9.47 20.87
N ILE A 85 12.39 8.68 21.45
CA ILE A 85 12.27 8.16 22.81
C ILE A 85 12.66 9.29 23.77
#